data_AF-A0A6N4DGY5-F1
#
_entry.id   AF-A0A6N4DGY5-F1
#
_cell.length_a   1.000
_cell.length_b   1.000
_cell.length_c   1.000
_cell.angle_alpha   90.00
_cell.angle_beta   90.00
_cell.angle_gamma   90.00
#
_symmetry.space_group_name_H-M   'P 1'
#
loop_
_entity.id
_entity.type
_entity.pdbx_description
1 polymer ?
#
loop_
_entity_poly.entity_id
_entity_poly.type
_entity_poly.pdbx_seq_one_letter_code
_entity_poly.pdbx_strand_id
1 'polypeptide(L)'
;EEADQYEVIGVKSTFRLAQRPESFDVLRYDRQIVKHKGSDTILPSAAPFNVLDKSVADVSFIVGMLVDKFQYHLPLYRQHQRLAAAGITLSRSTLGTIVARGIDLLYPIVDAMLTSILQSQVLAMDETPIKAGKAGPGKMKQSYFWPVYGDKDEIVFTFSTSRGRQHIEEILKHRFKGTLLSDGYSAYASYIKA
;
A
#
# COMPACT_ATOMS: atom_id res chain seq x y z
N GLU A 1 -47.09 9.28 -35.68
CA GLU A 1 -46.45 8.69 -36.88
C GLU A 1 -46.81 7.22 -36.93
N GLU A 2 -47.17 6.73 -38.12
CA GLU A 2 -47.62 5.36 -38.36
C GLU A 2 -46.42 4.40 -38.29
N ALA A 3 -46.34 3.63 -37.20
CA ALA A 3 -45.25 2.67 -36.96
C ALA A 3 -45.13 1.60 -38.06
N ASP A 4 -46.23 1.34 -38.78
CA ASP A 4 -46.34 0.35 -39.85
C ASP A 4 -45.53 0.71 -41.11
N GLN A 5 -45.01 1.95 -41.19
CA GLN A 5 -44.19 2.43 -42.30
C GLN A 5 -42.68 2.17 -42.15
N TYR A 6 -42.23 1.58 -41.02
CA TYR A 6 -40.80 1.44 -40.71
C TYR A 6 -40.39 -0.01 -40.46
N GLU A 7 -39.25 -0.42 -41.05
CA GLU A 7 -38.59 -1.70 -40.77
C GLU A 7 -37.30 -1.47 -39.98
N VAL A 8 -37.04 -2.29 -38.96
CA VAL A 8 -35.82 -2.18 -38.13
C VAL A 8 -34.62 -2.75 -38.89
N ILE A 9 -33.83 -1.87 -39.51
CA ILE A 9 -32.63 -2.24 -40.28
C ILE A 9 -31.36 -2.47 -39.44
N GLY A 10 -31.41 -2.12 -38.14
CA GLY A 10 -30.26 -2.25 -37.25
C GLY A 10 -30.42 -1.47 -35.95
N VAL A 11 -29.53 -1.73 -35.01
CA VAL A 11 -29.51 -1.09 -33.69
C VAL A 11 -28.21 -0.31 -33.53
N LYS A 12 -28.31 0.98 -33.19
CA LYS A 12 -27.16 1.82 -32.87
C LYS A 12 -27.02 1.95 -31.36
N SER A 13 -26.00 1.31 -30.79
CA SER A 13 -25.70 1.44 -29.36
C SER A 13 -24.92 2.72 -29.07
N THR A 14 -25.27 3.41 -27.99
CA THR A 14 -24.52 4.56 -27.46
C THR A 14 -24.20 4.30 -26.01
N PHE A 15 -22.91 4.36 -25.67
CA PHE A 15 -22.44 4.15 -24.30
C PHE A 15 -22.22 5.51 -23.63
N ARG A 16 -22.68 5.63 -22.37
CA ARG A 16 -22.40 6.79 -21.52
C ARG A 16 -21.81 6.29 -20.21
N LEU A 17 -20.76 6.94 -19.75
CA LEU A 17 -20.16 6.65 -18.44
C LEU A 17 -20.95 7.39 -17.36
N ALA A 18 -21.55 6.65 -16.45
CA ALA A 18 -22.17 7.20 -15.26
C ALA A 18 -21.29 6.88 -14.04
N GLN A 19 -21.02 7.87 -13.21
CA GLN A 19 -20.30 7.70 -11.96
C GLN A 19 -21.28 7.67 -10.80
N ARG A 20 -21.25 6.60 -10.01
CA ARG A 20 -21.86 6.62 -8.68
C ARG A 20 -20.88 7.29 -7.72
N PRO A 21 -21.31 8.26 -6.89
CA PRO A 21 -20.48 8.79 -5.82
C PRO A 21 -19.94 7.64 -4.97
N GLU A 22 -18.76 7.83 -4.41
CA GLU A 22 -18.16 6.87 -3.49
C GLU A 22 -19.15 6.54 -2.36
N SER A 23 -19.54 5.27 -2.28
CA SER A 23 -20.42 4.76 -1.23
C SER A 23 -19.58 4.13 -0.14
N PHE A 24 -19.83 4.53 1.11
CA PHE A 24 -19.24 3.92 2.28
C PHE A 24 -20.30 3.13 3.03
N ASP A 25 -19.98 1.88 3.37
CA ASP A 25 -20.85 1.03 4.18
C ASP A 25 -20.31 0.91 5.62
N VAL A 26 -21.17 1.15 6.59
CA VAL A 26 -20.84 0.94 8.02
C VAL A 26 -21.41 -0.42 8.44
N LEU A 27 -20.53 -1.41 8.56
CA LEU A 27 -20.90 -2.76 8.95
C LEU A 27 -21.16 -2.83 10.47
N ARG A 28 -22.38 -3.24 10.86
CA ARG A 28 -22.74 -3.50 12.27
C ARG A 28 -22.82 -4.99 12.52
N TYR A 29 -22.10 -5.46 13.55
CA TYR A 29 -22.12 -6.86 13.99
C TYR A 29 -22.76 -6.98 15.36
N ASP A 30 -24.01 -7.45 15.39
CA ASP A 30 -24.74 -7.72 16.63
C ASP A 30 -24.41 -9.14 17.12
N ARG A 31 -23.85 -9.26 18.32
CA ARG A 31 -23.34 -10.53 18.87
C ARG A 31 -24.09 -10.95 20.13
N GLN A 32 -24.47 -12.22 20.20
CA GLN A 32 -25.12 -12.77 21.38
C GLN A 32 -24.12 -12.92 22.53
N ILE A 33 -24.55 -12.50 23.72
CA ILE A 33 -23.84 -12.74 24.98
C ILE A 33 -24.54 -13.93 25.64
N VAL A 34 -23.80 -15.02 25.84
CA VAL A 34 -24.36 -16.26 26.41
C VAL A 34 -23.76 -16.52 27.79
N LYS A 35 -24.58 -17.05 28.69
CA LYS A 35 -24.16 -17.47 30.03
C LYS A 35 -24.08 -19.00 30.06
N HIS A 36 -22.93 -19.54 30.45
CA HIS A 36 -22.79 -20.98 30.65
C HIS A 36 -23.58 -21.41 31.89
N LYS A 37 -24.55 -22.31 31.70
CA LYS A 37 -25.51 -22.71 32.74
C LYS A 37 -24.85 -23.36 33.97
N GLY A 38 -23.68 -23.99 33.83
CA GLY A 38 -23.01 -24.74 34.90
C GLY A 38 -21.88 -24.02 35.62
N SER A 39 -21.40 -22.88 35.12
CA SER A 39 -20.21 -22.20 35.69
C SER A 39 -20.40 -20.70 35.93
N ASP A 40 -21.63 -20.21 35.74
CA ASP A 40 -22.01 -18.79 35.80
C ASP A 40 -21.18 -17.84 34.89
N THR A 41 -20.36 -18.40 34.01
CA THR A 41 -19.44 -17.67 33.14
C THR A 41 -20.18 -17.04 31.97
N ILE A 42 -20.01 -15.74 31.75
CA ILE A 42 -20.59 -15.00 30.64
C ILE A 42 -19.56 -14.90 29.53
N LEU A 43 -19.90 -15.40 28.34
CA LEU A 43 -19.03 -15.38 27.16
C LEU A 43 -19.76 -14.73 25.98
N PRO A 44 -19.19 -13.70 25.35
CA PRO A 44 -19.71 -13.22 24.08
C PRO A 44 -19.41 -14.22 22.96
N SER A 45 -20.30 -14.30 21.98
CA SER A 45 -20.00 -14.99 20.73
C SER A 45 -18.76 -14.38 20.06
N ALA A 46 -17.96 -15.21 19.39
CA ALA A 46 -16.73 -14.77 18.74
C ALA A 46 -16.99 -13.58 17.81
N ALA A 47 -16.13 -12.56 17.87
CA ALA A 47 -16.19 -11.48 16.91
C ALA A 47 -15.83 -12.02 15.52
N PRO A 48 -16.42 -11.46 14.44
CA PRO A 48 -15.89 -11.65 13.11
C PRO A 48 -14.41 -11.28 13.09
N PHE A 49 -13.63 -12.03 12.32
CA PHE A 49 -12.23 -11.71 12.11
C PHE A 49 -12.10 -10.32 11.48
N ASN A 50 -11.17 -9.52 11.99
CA ASN A 50 -10.73 -8.29 11.34
C ASN A 50 -9.21 -8.37 11.13
N VAL A 51 -8.75 -8.01 9.94
CA VAL A 51 -7.32 -8.04 9.58
C VAL A 51 -6.48 -7.14 10.49
N LEU A 52 -7.07 -6.04 10.95
CA LEU A 52 -6.49 -5.18 11.98
C LEU A 52 -7.27 -5.34 13.29
N ASP A 53 -6.64 -6.00 14.27
CA ASP A 53 -7.21 -6.12 15.62
C ASP A 53 -7.64 -4.77 16.20
N LYS A 54 -8.82 -4.74 16.82
CA LYS A 54 -9.41 -3.54 17.46
C LYS A 54 -9.51 -2.32 16.53
N SER A 55 -9.53 -2.53 15.21
CA SER A 55 -9.74 -1.47 14.23
C SER A 55 -11.22 -1.34 13.89
N VAL A 56 -11.64 -0.11 13.61
CA VAL A 56 -12.95 0.20 13.02
C VAL A 56 -12.98 0.03 11.51
N ALA A 57 -11.80 -0.09 10.88
CA ALA A 57 -11.66 -0.24 9.44
C ALA A 57 -11.79 -1.71 9.03
N ASP A 58 -12.69 -1.95 8.07
CA ASP A 58 -12.75 -3.20 7.30
C ASP A 58 -11.63 -3.26 6.27
N VAL A 59 -11.27 -4.47 5.81
CA VAL A 59 -10.23 -4.67 4.80
C VAL A 59 -10.52 -3.89 3.50
N SER A 60 -11.78 -3.81 3.08
CA SER A 60 -12.18 -3.04 1.89
C SER A 60 -11.83 -1.56 2.03
N PHE A 61 -12.10 -0.97 3.19
CA PHE A 61 -11.78 0.42 3.50
C PHE A 61 -10.27 0.65 3.59
N ILE A 62 -9.52 -0.26 4.20
CA ILE A 62 -8.04 -0.18 4.29
C ILE A 62 -7.45 -0.15 2.87
N VAL A 63 -7.82 -1.11 2.02
CA VAL A 63 -7.30 -1.21 0.66
C VAL A 63 -7.65 0.02 -0.16
N GLY A 64 -8.92 0.44 -0.17
CA GLY A 64 -9.36 1.63 -0.89
C GLY A 64 -8.59 2.89 -0.47
N MET A 65 -8.44 3.10 0.83
CA MET A 65 -7.68 4.23 1.39
C MET A 65 -6.20 4.21 0.96
N LEU A 66 -5.55 3.04 0.98
CA LEU A 66 -4.15 2.88 0.55
C LEU A 66 -3.99 3.12 -0.95
N VAL A 67 -4.87 2.56 -1.79
CA VAL A 67 -4.87 2.77 -3.25
C VAL A 67 -5.07 4.25 -3.57
N ASP A 68 -6.09 4.88 -3.00
CA ASP A 68 -6.35 6.31 -3.19
C ASP A 68 -5.12 7.14 -2.79
N LYS A 69 -4.47 6.79 -1.68
CA LYS A 69 -3.32 7.54 -1.17
C LYS A 69 -2.07 7.39 -2.04
N PHE A 70 -1.72 6.15 -2.39
CA PHE A 70 -0.42 5.83 -2.97
C PHE A 70 -0.45 5.70 -4.49
N GLN A 71 -1.51 5.12 -5.06
CA GLN A 71 -1.67 4.96 -6.51
C GLN A 71 -2.25 6.23 -7.16
N TYR A 72 -3.28 6.82 -6.55
CA TYR A 72 -3.98 7.98 -7.10
C TYR A 72 -3.60 9.32 -6.44
N HIS A 73 -2.58 9.30 -5.59
CA HIS A 73 -2.01 10.48 -4.93
C HIS A 73 -3.04 11.36 -4.18
N LEU A 74 -4.13 10.77 -3.67
CA LEU A 74 -5.15 11.47 -2.89
C LEU A 74 -4.73 11.54 -1.41
N PRO A 75 -4.28 12.70 -0.89
CA PRO A 75 -3.73 12.76 0.46
C PRO A 75 -4.81 12.49 1.53
N LEU A 76 -4.40 11.95 2.68
CA LEU A 76 -5.32 11.62 3.79
C LEU A 76 -6.19 12.79 4.26
N TYR A 77 -5.72 14.03 4.12
CA TYR A 77 -6.54 15.20 4.40
C TYR A 77 -7.77 15.29 3.48
N ARG A 78 -7.61 15.04 2.17
CA ARG A 78 -8.71 15.06 1.22
C ARG A 78 -9.63 13.85 1.39
N GLN A 79 -9.06 12.67 1.68
CA GLN A 79 -9.86 11.50 2.01
C GLN A 79 -10.72 11.71 3.28
N HIS A 80 -10.13 12.32 4.31
CA HIS A 80 -10.86 12.72 5.52
C HIS A 80 -12.00 13.70 5.21
N GLN A 81 -11.80 14.67 4.32
CA GLN A 81 -12.88 15.58 3.89
C GLN A 81 -13.99 14.83 3.15
N ARG A 82 -13.67 13.85 2.29
CA ARG A 82 -14.65 13.00 1.61
C ARG A 82 -15.49 12.20 2.61
N LEU A 83 -14.86 11.60 3.62
CA LEU A 83 -15.56 10.90 4.70
C LEU A 83 -16.50 11.82 5.47
N ALA A 84 -16.05 13.01 5.85
CA ALA A 84 -16.88 13.98 6.55
C ALA A 84 -18.07 14.44 5.69
N ALA A 85 -17.87 14.67 4.38
CA ALA A 85 -18.93 14.99 3.44
C ALA A 85 -19.94 13.84 3.25
N ALA A 86 -19.50 12.60 3.43
CA ALA A 86 -20.35 11.41 3.46
C ALA A 86 -21.01 11.15 4.84
N GLY A 87 -20.88 12.08 5.80
CA GLY A 87 -21.45 11.96 7.14
C GLY A 87 -20.66 11.06 8.11
N ILE A 88 -19.47 10.60 7.72
CA ILE A 88 -18.62 9.74 8.55
C ILE A 88 -17.64 10.60 9.35
N THR A 89 -17.75 10.53 10.67
CA THR A 89 -16.86 11.25 11.59
C THR A 89 -15.75 10.31 12.07
N LEU A 90 -14.53 10.52 11.57
CA LEU A 90 -13.34 9.80 11.97
C LEU A 90 -12.19 10.79 12.14
N SER A 91 -11.32 10.62 13.13
CA SER A 91 -10.17 11.51 13.28
C SER A 91 -9.12 11.27 12.19
N ARG A 92 -8.44 12.34 11.77
CA ARG A 92 -7.31 12.23 10.83
C ARG A 92 -6.15 11.40 11.38
N SER A 93 -5.93 11.41 12.70
CA SER A 93 -4.90 10.55 13.32
C SER A 93 -5.26 9.07 13.20
N THR A 94 -6.54 8.71 13.35
CA THR A 94 -7.01 7.34 13.14
C THR A 94 -6.71 6.86 11.72
N LEU A 95 -6.95 7.68 10.69
CA LEU A 95 -6.58 7.33 9.30
C LEU A 95 -5.07 7.09 9.16
N GLY A 96 -4.23 7.90 9.80
CA GLY A 96 -2.79 7.70 9.83
C GLY A 96 -2.39 6.36 10.45
N THR A 97 -3.01 6.00 11.58
CA THR A 97 -2.80 4.70 12.24
C THR A 97 -3.24 3.53 11.38
N ILE A 98 -4.39 3.63 10.71
CA ILE A 98 -4.88 2.58 9.80
C ILE A 98 -3.92 2.40 8.62
N VAL A 99 -3.41 3.50 8.03
CA VAL A 99 -2.41 3.44 6.95
C VAL A 99 -1.15 2.73 7.43
N ALA A 100 -0.60 3.12 8.58
CA ALA A 100 0.63 2.52 9.11
C ALA A 100 0.45 1.01 9.32
N ARG A 101 -0.60 0.61 10.04
CA ARG A 101 -0.90 -0.81 10.30
C ARG A 101 -1.21 -1.60 9.02
N GLY A 102 -1.84 -0.97 8.04
CA GLY A 102 -2.09 -1.58 6.74
C GLY A 102 -0.80 -1.82 5.95
N ILE A 103 0.15 -0.88 6.00
CA ILE A 103 1.49 -1.05 5.42
C ILE A 103 2.26 -2.15 6.16
N ASP A 104 2.10 -2.26 7.48
CA ASP A 104 2.80 -3.28 8.27
C ASP A 104 2.49 -4.70 7.79
N LEU A 105 1.25 -4.94 7.34
CA LEU A 105 0.81 -6.23 6.77
C LEU A 105 1.51 -6.57 5.44
N LEU A 106 2.07 -5.58 4.75
CA LEU A 106 2.74 -5.76 3.46
C LEU A 106 4.24 -6.05 3.60
N TYR A 107 4.86 -5.78 4.75
CA TYR A 107 6.30 -6.07 4.96
C TYR A 107 6.70 -7.51 4.63
N PRO A 108 5.96 -8.56 5.06
CA PRO A 108 6.33 -9.93 4.73
C PRO A 108 6.38 -10.21 3.22
N ILE A 109 5.53 -9.53 2.44
CA ILE A 109 5.52 -9.64 0.98
C ILE A 109 6.78 -8.98 0.40
N VAL A 110 7.09 -7.77 0.86
CA VAL A 110 8.31 -7.04 0.44
C VAL A 110 9.57 -7.83 0.79
N ASP A 111 9.63 -8.44 1.98
CA ASP A 111 10.76 -9.25 2.42
C ASP A 111 10.92 -10.53 1.58
N ALA A 112 9.82 -11.18 1.23
CA ALA A 112 9.82 -12.35 0.35
C ALA A 112 10.29 -11.98 -1.06
N MET A 113 9.78 -10.88 -1.62
CA MET A 113 10.19 -10.37 -2.93
C MET A 113 11.67 -9.98 -2.93
N LEU A 114 12.15 -9.26 -1.92
CA LEU A 114 13.56 -8.91 -1.79
C LEU A 114 14.43 -10.17 -1.72
N THR A 115 13.99 -11.19 -0.98
CA THR A 115 14.70 -12.46 -0.90
C THR A 115 14.76 -13.18 -2.25
N SER A 116 13.68 -13.15 -3.05
CA SER A 116 13.68 -13.69 -4.42
C SER A 116 14.64 -12.91 -5.34
N ILE A 117 14.56 -11.58 -5.31
CA ILE A 117 15.40 -10.70 -6.12
C ILE A 117 16.89 -10.97 -5.85
N LEU A 118 17.28 -11.10 -4.59
CA LEU A 118 18.68 -11.36 -4.19
C LEU A 118 19.23 -12.73 -4.65
N GLN A 119 18.39 -13.64 -5.17
CA GLN A 119 18.82 -14.90 -5.79
C GLN A 119 19.07 -14.77 -7.30
N SER A 120 18.83 -13.61 -7.89
CA SER A 120 19.09 -13.34 -9.32
C SER A 120 20.58 -13.50 -9.64
N GLN A 121 20.91 -13.78 -10.90
CA GLN A 121 22.29 -13.75 -11.40
C GLN A 121 22.71 -12.33 -11.75
N VAL A 122 21.77 -11.52 -12.26
CA VAL A 122 21.97 -10.11 -12.54
C VAL A 122 20.99 -9.29 -11.71
N LEU A 123 21.50 -8.22 -11.09
CA LEU A 123 20.69 -7.20 -10.44
C LEU A 123 20.90 -5.88 -11.12
N ALA A 124 19.83 -5.13 -11.36
CA ALA A 124 19.92 -3.72 -11.67
C ALA A 124 19.54 -2.89 -10.44
N MET A 125 20.37 -1.91 -10.11
CA MET A 125 20.13 -1.01 -8.99
C MET A 125 20.40 0.44 -9.38
N ASP A 126 19.57 1.33 -8.88
CA ASP A 126 19.67 2.78 -9.10
C ASP A 126 19.43 3.56 -7.80
N GLU A 127 19.88 4.81 -7.72
CA GLU A 127 19.66 5.73 -6.60
C GLU A 127 18.70 6.85 -7.02
N THR A 128 17.50 6.90 -6.43
CA THR A 128 16.54 7.99 -6.65
C THR A 128 16.48 8.93 -5.44
N PRO A 129 17.00 10.17 -5.53
CA PRO A 129 16.95 11.13 -4.44
C PRO A 129 15.52 11.62 -4.20
N ILE A 130 15.09 11.59 -2.94
CA ILE A 130 13.79 12.08 -2.48
C ILE A 130 13.90 12.98 -1.26
N LYS A 131 12.86 13.78 -1.02
CA LYS A 131 12.72 14.56 0.22
C LYS A 131 11.73 13.86 1.13
N ALA A 132 12.20 13.34 2.27
CA ALA A 132 11.37 12.65 3.24
C ALA A 132 11.73 13.04 4.68
N GLY A 133 10.71 13.25 5.52
CA GLY A 133 10.90 13.66 6.91
C GLY A 133 11.34 15.12 7.09
N LYS A 134 11.25 15.63 8.34
CA LYS A 134 11.61 17.01 8.68
C LYS A 134 13.10 17.10 9.05
N ALA A 135 13.83 18.00 8.40
CA ALA A 135 15.20 18.38 8.76
C ALA A 135 15.26 19.69 9.57
N GLY A 136 14.15 20.44 9.61
CA GLY A 136 14.01 21.73 10.28
C GLY A 136 12.77 22.48 9.76
N PRO A 137 12.52 23.72 10.20
CA PRO A 137 11.43 24.54 9.69
C PRO A 137 11.52 24.71 8.17
N GLY A 138 10.49 24.28 7.44
CA GLY A 138 10.45 24.37 5.97
C GLY A 138 11.45 23.48 5.22
N LYS A 139 12.28 22.69 5.91
CA LYS A 139 13.32 21.85 5.29
C LYS A 139 13.00 20.37 5.48
N MET A 140 13.11 19.62 4.40
CA MET A 140 12.98 18.16 4.41
C MET A 140 14.35 17.49 4.40
N LYS A 141 14.47 16.31 5.03
CA LYS A 141 15.72 15.54 4.95
C LYS A 141 15.89 15.03 3.52
N GLN A 142 17.12 15.07 3.03
CA GLN A 142 17.48 14.33 1.83
C GLN A 142 17.47 12.84 2.19
N SER A 143 16.82 12.04 1.36
CA SER A 143 16.73 10.59 1.50
C SER A 143 16.76 9.98 0.11
N TYR A 144 16.82 8.66 0.05
CA TYR A 144 17.04 7.95 -1.21
C TYR A 144 16.19 6.68 -1.23
N PHE A 145 15.54 6.45 -2.36
CA PHE A 145 15.03 5.14 -2.71
C PHE A 145 16.07 4.40 -3.56
N TRP A 146 16.19 3.12 -3.31
CA TRP A 146 17.04 2.20 -4.05
C TRP A 146 16.15 1.10 -4.64
N PRO A 147 15.63 1.30 -5.86
CA PRO A 147 15.05 0.21 -6.62
C PRO A 147 16.10 -0.90 -6.84
N VAL A 148 15.70 -2.13 -6.54
CA VAL A 148 16.44 -3.34 -6.86
C VAL A 148 15.58 -4.14 -7.80
N TYR A 149 16.08 -4.41 -8.99
CA TYR A 149 15.40 -5.13 -10.04
C TYR A 149 16.13 -6.45 -10.32
N GLY A 150 15.38 -7.56 -10.28
CA GLY A 150 15.90 -8.91 -10.47
C GLY A 150 15.54 -9.53 -11.82
N ASP A 151 16.11 -10.70 -12.10
CA ASP A 151 16.00 -11.38 -13.41
C ASP A 151 14.58 -11.87 -13.74
N LYS A 152 13.71 -11.97 -12.73
CA LYS A 152 12.32 -12.45 -12.87
C LYS A 152 11.29 -11.34 -13.09
N ASP A 153 11.73 -10.14 -13.49
CA ASP A 153 10.86 -8.95 -13.62
C ASP A 153 10.22 -8.53 -12.27
N GLU A 154 10.99 -8.72 -11.19
CA GLU A 154 10.62 -8.35 -9.83
C GLU A 154 11.34 -7.05 -9.43
N ILE A 155 10.64 -6.13 -8.75
CA ILE A 155 11.21 -4.89 -8.24
C ILE A 155 10.86 -4.64 -6.78
N VAL A 156 11.85 -4.24 -5.98
CA VAL A 156 11.65 -3.78 -4.59
C VAL A 156 12.35 -2.44 -4.41
N PHE A 157 11.64 -1.49 -3.77
CA PHE A 157 12.18 -0.19 -3.41
C PHE A 157 12.61 -0.21 -1.94
N THR A 158 13.91 -0.12 -1.70
CA THR A 158 14.43 0.03 -0.33
C THR A 158 14.69 1.51 -0.03
N PHE A 159 14.60 1.92 1.24
CA PHE A 159 14.69 3.33 1.65
C PHE A 159 15.87 3.55 2.59
N SER A 160 16.64 4.62 2.34
CA SER A 160 17.69 5.08 3.23
C SER A 160 17.63 6.59 3.45
N THR A 161 17.92 7.02 4.68
CA THR A 161 18.06 8.45 5.03
C THR A 161 19.46 9.00 4.76
N SER A 162 20.42 8.14 4.43
CA SER A 162 21.77 8.53 4.05
C SER A 162 22.02 8.17 2.58
N ARG A 163 22.97 8.87 1.93
CA ARG A 163 23.47 8.53 0.59
C ARG A 163 24.35 7.27 0.60
N GLY A 164 24.20 6.47 1.66
CA GLY A 164 25.26 5.65 2.21
C GLY A 164 25.32 4.30 1.55
N ARG A 165 26.45 4.04 0.88
CA ARG A 165 27.09 2.74 0.69
C ARG A 165 26.73 1.68 1.74
N GLN A 166 26.62 2.07 3.01
CA GLN A 166 26.21 1.21 4.12
C GLN A 166 24.87 0.49 3.89
N HIS A 167 23.87 1.14 3.30
CA HIS A 167 22.57 0.53 3.00
C HIS A 167 22.70 -0.57 1.93
N ILE A 168 23.50 -0.31 0.90
CA ILE A 168 23.81 -1.31 -0.15
C ILE A 168 24.61 -2.46 0.46
N GLU A 169 25.58 -2.19 1.34
CA GLU A 169 26.34 -3.23 2.03
C GLU A 169 25.45 -4.08 2.95
N GLU A 170 24.54 -3.48 3.71
CA GLU A 170 23.59 -4.20 4.58
C GLU A 170 22.66 -5.13 3.78
N ILE A 171 22.24 -4.72 2.58
CA ILE A 171 21.37 -5.52 1.72
C ILE A 171 22.15 -6.59 0.94
N LEU A 172 23.31 -6.24 0.34
CA LEU A 172 23.99 -7.09 -0.65
C LEU A 172 25.14 -7.94 -0.08
N LYS A 173 25.92 -7.44 0.88
CA LYS A 173 27.26 -7.96 1.23
C LYS A 173 27.30 -9.44 1.62
N HIS A 174 26.19 -9.97 2.13
CA HIS A 174 26.08 -11.38 2.50
C HIS A 174 24.93 -12.13 1.81
N ARG A 175 24.15 -11.45 0.96
CA ARG A 175 22.90 -11.99 0.43
C ARG A 175 22.86 -12.13 -1.09
N PHE A 176 23.77 -11.48 -1.82
CA PHE A 176 23.82 -11.53 -3.28
C PHE A 176 25.20 -12.00 -3.77
N LYS A 177 25.18 -12.88 -4.78
CA LYS A 177 26.36 -13.33 -5.51
C LYS A 177 26.01 -13.33 -7.00
N GLY A 178 26.48 -12.32 -7.72
CA GLY A 178 26.15 -12.16 -9.14
C GLY A 178 26.69 -10.85 -9.71
N THR A 179 26.19 -10.46 -10.87
CA THR A 179 26.55 -9.22 -11.55
C THR A 179 25.60 -8.10 -11.15
N LEU A 180 26.17 -6.98 -10.69
CA LEU A 180 25.41 -5.77 -10.39
C LEU A 180 25.56 -4.76 -11.53
N LEU A 181 24.46 -4.44 -12.18
CA LEU A 181 24.32 -3.37 -13.15
C LEU A 181 23.92 -2.08 -12.42
N SER A 182 24.74 -1.04 -12.57
CA SER A 182 24.46 0.28 -12.02
C SER A 182 24.98 1.40 -12.92
N ASP A 183 24.58 2.63 -12.63
CA ASP A 183 24.93 3.85 -13.36
C ASP A 183 26.41 4.29 -13.25
N GLY A 184 27.27 3.46 -12.63
CA GLY A 184 28.69 3.76 -12.44
C GLY A 184 29.01 4.67 -11.25
N TYR A 185 28.06 4.90 -10.33
CA TYR A 185 28.33 5.62 -9.10
C TYR A 185 29.41 4.92 -8.23
N SER A 186 30.32 5.71 -7.66
CA SER A 186 31.51 5.23 -6.94
C SER A 186 31.20 4.35 -5.72
N ALA A 187 29.98 4.40 -5.18
CA ALA A 187 29.54 3.49 -4.13
C ALA A 187 29.55 2.02 -4.58
N TYR A 188 29.22 1.74 -5.85
CA TYR A 188 29.21 0.39 -6.41
C TYR A 188 30.61 -0.16 -6.72
N ALA A 189 31.53 0.71 -7.18
CA ALA A 189 32.90 0.32 -7.51
C ALA A 189 33.69 -0.26 -6.31
N SER A 190 33.24 0.05 -5.09
CA SER A 190 33.81 -0.47 -3.85
C SER A 190 33.25 -1.83 -3.42
N TYR A 191 32.06 -2.21 -3.87
CA TYR A 191 31.47 -3.54 -3.66
C TYR A 191 32.19 -4.61 -4.50
N ILE A 192 32.59 -4.26 -5.73
CA ILE A 192 33.26 -5.18 -6.67
C ILE A 192 34.70 -5.52 -6.23
N LYS A 193 35.30 -4.76 -5.30
CA LYS A 193 36.71 -4.91 -4.88
C LYS A 193 36.94 -5.77 -3.63
N ALA A 194 35.91 -6.40 -3.05
CA ALA A 194 36.02 -7.28 -1.88
C ALA A 194 35.57 -8.70 -2.23
#